data_AF-A0A6F8PTY6-F1
#
_entry.id   AF-A0A6F8PTY6-F1
#
_cell.length_a   1.000
_cell.length_b   1.000
_cell.length_c   1.000
_cell.angle_alpha   90.00
_cell.angle_beta   90.00
_cell.angle_gamma   90.00
#
_symmetry.space_group_name_H-M   'P 1'
#
loop_
_entity.id
_entity.type
_entity.pdbx_description
1 polymer ?
#
loop_
_entity_poly.entity_id
_entity_poly.type
_entity_poly.pdbx_seq_one_letter_code
_entity_poly.pdbx_strand_id
1 'polypeptide(L)'
;MIGNRTQEIIDAIGITNFIELYTLFNATWPVEIKKLQHTNERKLALHKLKGNCYSVGLDLIGKHIESVEDILDHGAESTAREHFSLLIKEIELEQDNIKQLIARY
;
A
#
# COMPACT_ATOMS: atom_id res chain seq x y z
N MET A 1 5.55 -14.68 -3.83
CA MET A 1 6.25 -14.87 -2.55
C MET A 1 6.15 -13.56 -1.78
N ILE A 2 5.14 -13.46 -0.94
CA ILE A 2 4.97 -12.37 0.02
C ILE A 2 5.83 -12.73 1.24
N GLY A 3 6.55 -11.75 1.80
CA GLY A 3 7.41 -11.95 2.97
C GLY A 3 8.90 -11.72 2.74
N ASN A 4 9.42 -11.89 1.51
CA ASN A 4 10.84 -11.65 1.25
C ASN A 4 11.20 -10.15 1.38
N ARG A 5 10.39 -9.26 0.78
CA ARG A 5 10.70 -7.83 0.79
C ARG A 5 10.56 -7.19 2.18
N THR A 6 9.48 -7.49 2.90
CA THR A 6 9.27 -6.97 4.25
C THR A 6 10.38 -7.43 5.19
N GLN A 7 10.78 -8.71 5.09
CA GLN A 7 11.92 -9.26 5.82
C GLN A 7 13.22 -8.52 5.47
N GLU A 8 13.53 -8.34 4.17
CA GLU A 8 14.70 -7.58 3.72
C GLU A 8 14.73 -6.14 4.26
N ILE A 9 13.57 -5.49 4.38
CA ILE A 9 13.48 -4.14 4.95
C ILE A 9 13.76 -4.19 6.45
N ILE A 10 13.17 -5.13 7.19
CA ILE A 10 13.44 -5.31 8.62
C ILE A 10 14.93 -5.58 8.85
N ASP A 11 15.54 -6.45 8.05
CA ASP A 11 16.96 -6.78 8.14
C ASP A 11 17.86 -5.55 7.86
N ALA A 12 17.40 -4.63 7.01
CA ALA A 12 18.14 -3.42 6.65
C ALA A 12 18.02 -2.29 7.67
N ILE A 13 16.83 -2.05 8.24
CA ILE A 13 16.58 -0.90 9.12
C ILE A 13 16.40 -1.27 10.60
N GLY A 14 16.28 -2.56 10.91
CA GLY A 14 15.95 -3.08 12.23
C GLY A 14 14.45 -3.11 12.53
N ILE A 15 14.02 -4.07 13.37
CA ILE A 15 12.61 -4.31 13.68
C ILE A 15 11.92 -3.10 14.34
N THR A 16 12.61 -2.35 15.22
CA THR A 16 12.04 -1.17 15.88
C THR A 16 11.68 -0.08 14.87
N ASN A 17 12.60 0.27 13.96
CA ASN A 17 12.34 1.27 12.92
C ASN A 17 11.26 0.80 11.94
N PHE A 18 11.24 -0.50 11.64
CA PHE A 18 10.17 -1.06 10.81
C PHE A 18 8.79 -0.96 11.47
N ILE A 19 8.67 -1.19 12.77
CA ILE A 19 7.41 -1.03 13.51
C ILE A 19 6.92 0.43 13.46
N GLU A 20 7.82 1.41 13.57
CA GLU A 20 7.46 2.82 13.42
C GLU A 20 6.95 3.14 12.01
N LEU A 21 7.66 2.65 10.98
CA LEU A 21 7.26 2.78 9.58
C LEU A 21 5.89 2.14 9.32
N TYR A 22 5.67 0.93 9.84
CA TYR A 22 4.42 0.21 9.69
C TYR A 22 3.27 0.87 10.45
N THR A 23 3.56 1.49 11.60
CA THR A 23 2.58 2.31 12.34
C THR A 23 2.15 3.52 11.52
N LEU A 24 3.10 4.21 10.89
CA LEU A 24 2.80 5.32 9.99
C LEU A 24 1.98 4.86 8.77
N PHE A 25 2.34 3.72 8.17
CA PHE A 25 1.56 3.11 7.10
C PHE A 25 0.10 2.88 7.53
N ASN A 26 -0.11 2.23 8.67
CA ASN A 26 -1.44 1.93 9.22
C ASN A 26 -2.27 3.18 9.52
N ALA A 27 -1.64 4.29 9.89
CA ALA A 27 -2.32 5.56 10.10
C ALA A 27 -2.70 6.27 8.80
N THR A 28 -1.93 6.06 7.72
CA THR A 28 -2.04 6.87 6.49
C THR A 28 -2.83 6.20 5.38
N TRP A 29 -2.69 4.87 5.17
CA TRP A 29 -3.36 4.20 4.06
C TRP A 29 -4.90 4.35 4.07
N PRO A 30 -5.62 4.32 5.23
CA PRO A 30 -7.08 4.50 5.22
C PRO A 30 -7.48 5.91 4.82
N VAL A 31 -6.63 6.90 5.11
CA VAL A 31 -6.84 8.31 4.74
C VAL A 31 -6.70 8.46 3.23
N GLU A 32 -5.68 7.85 2.62
CA GLU A 32 -5.49 7.91 1.16
C GLU A 32 -6.61 7.14 0.42
N ILE A 33 -7.08 6.00 0.94
CA ILE A 33 -8.24 5.28 0.39
C ILE A 33 -9.50 6.15 0.39
N LYS A 34 -9.77 6.90 1.47
CA LYS A 34 -10.93 7.81 1.53
C LYS A 34 -10.85 8.89 0.45
N LYS A 35 -9.66 9.44 0.19
CA LYS A 35 -9.44 10.44 -0.85
C LYS A 35 -9.67 9.92 -2.27
N LEU A 36 -9.64 8.60 -2.49
CA LEU A 36 -9.97 8.02 -3.81
C LEU A 36 -11.43 8.31 -4.22
N GLN A 37 -12.31 8.64 -3.28
CA GLN A 37 -13.68 9.06 -3.59
C GLN A 37 -13.73 10.46 -4.23
N HIS A 38 -12.73 11.32 -3.99
CA HIS A 38 -12.69 12.70 -4.45
C HIS A 38 -11.83 12.83 -5.73
N THR A 39 -12.47 13.17 -6.86
CA THR A 39 -11.83 13.19 -8.19
C THR A 39 -10.56 14.04 -8.24
N ASN A 40 -10.52 15.16 -7.54
CA ASN A 40 -9.37 16.08 -7.50
C ASN A 40 -8.18 15.56 -6.66
N GLU A 41 -8.38 14.55 -5.81
CA GLU A 41 -7.33 14.02 -4.93
C GLU A 41 -6.84 12.63 -5.34
N ARG A 42 -7.54 11.93 -6.22
CA ARG A 42 -7.26 10.53 -6.61
C ARG A 42 -5.83 10.25 -6.99
N LYS A 43 -5.26 11.00 -7.95
CA LYS A 43 -3.89 10.76 -8.42
C LYS A 43 -2.89 10.93 -7.29
N LEU A 44 -3.01 12.00 -6.52
CA LEU A 44 -2.13 12.25 -5.37
C LEU A 44 -2.27 11.17 -4.29
N ALA A 45 -3.49 10.71 -4.04
CA ALA A 45 -3.76 9.67 -3.06
C ALA A 45 -3.20 8.32 -3.49
N LEU A 46 -3.36 7.93 -4.76
CA LEU A 46 -2.73 6.72 -5.30
C LEU A 46 -1.21 6.82 -5.26
N HIS A 47 -0.63 7.96 -5.62
CA HIS A 47 0.82 8.16 -5.60
C HIS A 47 1.40 7.99 -4.20
N LYS A 48 0.74 8.57 -3.20
CA LYS A 48 1.11 8.41 -1.79
C LYS A 48 0.93 6.98 -1.31
N LEU A 49 -0.21 6.37 -1.63
CA LEU A 49 -0.49 4.98 -1.23
C LEU A 49 0.53 4.01 -1.84
N LYS A 50 0.91 4.21 -3.10
CA LYS A 50 1.97 3.45 -3.78
C LYS A 50 3.29 3.54 -3.03
N GLY A 51 3.75 4.76 -2.74
CA GLY A 51 4.99 4.99 -2.00
C GLY A 51 4.95 4.34 -0.61
N ASN A 52 3.81 4.45 0.07
CA ASN A 52 3.57 3.83 1.37
C ASN A 52 3.60 2.30 1.30
N CYS A 53 3.03 1.67 0.26
CA CYS A 53 3.11 0.22 0.08
C CYS A 53 4.56 -0.24 -0.13
N TYR A 54 5.33 0.44 -0.96
CA TYR A 54 6.73 0.10 -1.19
C TYR A 54 7.59 0.25 0.07
N SER A 55 7.29 1.21 0.94
CA SER A 55 8.07 1.41 2.17
C SER A 55 7.95 0.24 3.15
N VAL A 56 6.80 -0.44 3.21
CA VAL A 56 6.56 -1.60 4.09
C VAL A 56 6.72 -2.96 3.40
N GLY A 57 7.22 -2.97 2.15
CA GLY A 57 7.51 -4.18 1.37
C GLY A 57 6.28 -4.82 0.72
N LEU A 58 5.19 -4.07 0.57
CA LEU A 58 3.98 -4.48 -0.15
C LEU A 58 4.11 -4.23 -1.66
N ASP A 59 5.21 -4.68 -2.26
CA ASP A 59 5.59 -4.32 -3.63
C ASP A 59 4.56 -4.72 -4.69
N LEU A 60 3.87 -5.85 -4.49
CA LEU A 60 2.83 -6.30 -5.42
C LEU A 60 1.62 -5.34 -5.41
N ILE A 61 1.24 -4.86 -4.22
CA ILE A 61 0.17 -3.86 -4.08
C ILE A 61 0.65 -2.52 -4.66
N GLY A 62 1.90 -2.13 -4.39
CA GLY A 62 2.50 -0.92 -4.99
C GLY A 62 2.45 -0.94 -6.52
N LYS A 63 2.78 -2.08 -7.14
CA LYS A 63 2.68 -2.27 -8.61
C LYS A 63 1.25 -2.26 -9.11
N HIS A 64 0.31 -2.84 -8.36
CA HIS A 64 -1.11 -2.77 -8.70
C HIS A 64 -1.60 -1.31 -8.68
N ILE A 65 -1.24 -0.54 -7.65
CA ILE A 65 -1.58 0.90 -7.56
C ILE A 65 -0.97 1.68 -8.73
N GLU A 66 0.28 1.40 -9.08
CA GLU A 66 0.95 2.01 -10.25
C GLU A 66 0.16 1.74 -11.54
N SER A 67 -0.33 0.52 -11.72
CA SER A 67 -1.17 0.17 -12.88
C SER A 67 -2.50 0.92 -12.86
N VAL A 68 -3.08 1.14 -11.68
CA VAL A 68 -4.32 1.95 -11.52
C VAL A 68 -4.07 3.44 -11.78
N GLU A 69 -2.92 3.98 -11.38
CA GLU A 69 -2.51 5.34 -11.74
C GLU A 69 -2.40 5.50 -13.27
N ASP A 70 -1.76 4.56 -13.95
CA ASP A 70 -1.62 4.58 -15.41
C ASP A 70 -3.00 4.56 -16.09
N ILE A 71 -3.94 3.72 -15.63
CA ILE A 71 -5.31 3.67 -16.16
C ILE A 71 -6.00 5.05 -16.02
N LEU A 72 -5.81 5.74 -14.89
CA LEU A 72 -6.34 7.08 -14.69
C LEU A 72 -5.67 8.13 -15.58
N ASP A 73 -4.36 8.03 -15.80
CA ASP A 73 -3.61 8.93 -16.67
C ASP A 73 -4.07 8.83 -18.14
N HIS A 74 -4.51 7.65 -18.57
CA HIS A 74 -5.08 7.42 -19.89
C HIS A 74 -6.59 7.72 -19.98
N GLY A 75 -7.21 8.25 -18.92
CA GLY A 75 -8.61 8.70 -18.92
C GLY A 75 -9.66 7.60 -18.68
N ALA A 76 -9.25 6.37 -18.34
CA ALA A 76 -10.16 5.24 -18.10
C ALA A 76 -10.67 5.20 -16.64
N GLU A 77 -11.31 6.28 -16.19
CA GLU A 77 -11.72 6.46 -14.78
C GLU A 77 -12.72 5.41 -14.26
N SER A 78 -13.62 4.92 -15.12
CA SER A 78 -14.57 3.86 -14.74
C SER A 78 -13.84 2.57 -14.38
N THR A 79 -12.87 2.17 -15.21
CA THR A 79 -12.05 0.98 -14.98
C THR A 79 -11.24 1.13 -13.69
N ALA A 80 -10.53 2.24 -13.51
CA ALA A 80 -9.74 2.49 -12.31
C ALA A 80 -10.56 2.36 -11.01
N ARG A 81 -11.82 2.83 -11.01
CA ARG A 81 -12.70 2.76 -9.83
C ARG A 81 -13.03 1.34 -9.40
N GLU A 82 -13.10 0.39 -10.32
CA GLU A 82 -13.37 -1.02 -9.99
C GLU A 82 -12.25 -1.61 -9.12
N HIS A 83 -11.01 -1.14 -9.30
CA HIS A 83 -9.86 -1.59 -8.54
C HIS A 83 -9.79 -1.05 -7.11
N PHE A 84 -10.44 0.08 -6.79
CA PHE A 84 -10.31 0.69 -5.46
C PHE A 84 -10.79 -0.22 -4.33
N SER A 85 -11.85 -0.99 -4.57
CA SER A 85 -12.36 -1.96 -3.59
C SER A 85 -11.45 -3.17 -3.41
N LEU A 86 -10.71 -3.54 -4.46
CA LEU A 86 -9.74 -4.64 -4.43
C LEU A 86 -8.50 -4.23 -3.62
N LEU A 87 -8.01 -3.00 -3.81
CA LEU A 87 -6.86 -2.47 -3.06
C LEU A 87 -7.07 -2.54 -1.54
N ILE A 88 -8.28 -2.26 -1.05
CA ILE A 88 -8.60 -2.36 0.38
C ILE A 88 -8.40 -3.79 0.87
N LYS A 89 -8.99 -4.77 0.17
CA LYS A 89 -8.90 -6.19 0.54
C LYS A 89 -7.46 -6.70 0.49
N GLU A 90 -6.70 -6.29 -0.51
CA GLU A 90 -5.29 -6.64 -0.66
C GLU A 90 -4.46 -6.10 0.52
N ILE A 91 -4.65 -4.83 0.88
CA ILE A 91 -3.95 -4.22 2.02
C ILE A 91 -4.33 -4.92 3.33
N GLU A 92 -5.62 -5.16 3.57
CA GLU A 92 -6.11 -5.82 4.80
C GLU A 92 -5.52 -7.24 4.95
N LEU A 93 -5.49 -8.02 3.86
CA LEU A 93 -4.88 -9.35 3.86
C LEU A 93 -3.39 -9.28 4.21
N GLU A 94 -2.67 -8.34 3.62
CA GLU A 94 -1.24 -8.21 3.85
C GLU A 94 -0.88 -7.65 5.23
N GLN A 95 -1.75 -6.84 5.83
CA GLN A 95 -1.55 -6.38 7.20
C GLN A 95 -1.46 -7.55 8.18
N ASP A 96 -2.24 -8.61 7.98
CA ASP A 96 -2.20 -9.79 8.84
C ASP A 96 -0.92 -10.59 8.65
N ASN A 97 -0.42 -10.69 7.41
CA ASN A 97 0.88 -11.30 7.12
C ASN A 97 2.03 -10.55 7.83
N ILE A 98 2.03 -9.21 7.74
CA ILE A 98 3.06 -8.37 8.37
C ILE A 98 2.98 -8.49 9.91
N LYS A 99 1.79 -8.47 10.50
CA LYS A 99 1.64 -8.66 11.97
C LYS A 99 2.21 -10.01 12.41
N GLN A 100 1.93 -11.08 11.67
CA GLN A 100 2.48 -12.41 11.96
C GLN A 100 4.00 -12.46 11.82
N LEU A 101 4.57 -11.71 10.86
CA LEU A 101 6.02 -11.60 10.70
C LEU A 101 6.65 -10.85 11.87
N ILE A 102 6.12 -9.68 12.25
CA ILE A 102 6.58 -8.88 13.38
C ILE A 102 6.56 -9.71 14.68
N ALA A 103 5.51 -10.51 14.91
CA ALA A 103 5.38 -11.34 16.11
C ALA A 103 6.42 -12.48 16.22
N ARG A 104 7.22 -12.73 15.18
CA ARG A 104 8.30 -13.74 15.19
C ARG A 104 9.66 -13.18 15.58
N TYR A 105 9.78 -11.84 15.69
CA TYR A 105 10.98 -11.15 16.16
C TYR A 105 10.94 -10.94 17.66
#